data_AF-A0A9D1UDB0-F1
#
_entry.id   AF-A0A9D1UDB0-F1
#
_cell.length_a   1.000
_cell.length_b   1.000
_cell.length_c   1.000
_cell.angle_alpha   90.00
_cell.angle_beta   90.00
_cell.angle_gamma   90.00
#
_symmetry.space_group_name_H-M   'P 1'
#
loop_
_entity.id
_entity.type
_entity.pdbx_description
1 polymer ?
#
loop_
_entity_poly.entity_id
_entity_poly.type
_entity_poly.pdbx_seq_one_letter_code
_entity_poly.pdbx_strand_id
1 'polypeptide(L)'
;MADCKEKILSNNFYDVITDYSIGMVETDRVYDFCYADIEKLYNVVYLNRSGIPDIEEYFFDYQTIPKLYGLMQQGRVAEGFDPGSLIASGITQVQRPPLSLTGRGVVVCIIDTGERVIIMSS
;
A
#
# COMPACT_ATOMS: atom_id res chain seq x y z
N MET A 1 -0.91 -22.91 13.05
CA MET A 1 -0.95 -22.16 11.78
C MET A 1 -1.90 -21.01 11.98
N ALA A 2 -1.47 -19.78 11.73
CA ALA A 2 -2.36 -18.62 11.82
C ALA A 2 -3.37 -18.67 10.68
N ASP A 3 -4.64 -18.37 10.96
CA ASP A 3 -5.66 -18.27 9.91
C ASP A 3 -5.34 -17.10 8.96
N CYS A 4 -5.80 -17.15 7.71
CA CYS A 4 -5.51 -16.08 6.76
C CYS A 4 -6.00 -14.72 7.25
N LYS A 5 -7.14 -14.67 7.96
CA LYS A 5 -7.62 -13.44 8.58
C LYS A 5 -6.63 -12.87 9.59
N GLU A 6 -5.98 -13.73 10.37
CA GLU A 6 -4.98 -13.30 11.36
C GLU A 6 -3.74 -12.73 10.67
N LYS A 7 -3.31 -13.32 9.54
CA LYS A 7 -2.18 -12.80 8.76
C LYS A 7 -2.50 -11.41 8.16
N ILE A 8 -3.71 -11.24 7.62
CA ILE A 8 -4.19 -9.96 7.03
C ILE A 8 -4.23 -8.83 8.06
N LEU A 9 -4.63 -9.12 9.30
CA LEU A 9 -4.82 -8.10 10.33
C LEU A 9 -3.56 -7.84 11.18
N SER A 10 -2.46 -8.54 10.91
CA SER A 10 -1.29 -8.55 11.77
C SER A 10 -0.18 -7.63 11.26
N ASN A 11 0.37 -6.83 12.17
CA ASN A 11 1.57 -6.01 11.90
C ASN A 11 2.85 -6.85 11.70
N ASN A 12 2.80 -8.17 11.89
CA ASN A 12 3.93 -9.07 11.69
C ASN A 12 4.00 -9.62 10.25
N PHE A 13 3.09 -9.19 9.38
CA PHE A 13 3.10 -9.54 7.97
C PHE A 13 3.25 -8.27 7.12
N TYR A 14 3.76 -8.44 5.90
CA TYR A 14 3.73 -7.44 4.84
C TYR A 14 2.63 -7.80 3.85
N ASP A 15 1.98 -6.77 3.33
CA ASP A 15 0.96 -6.89 2.29
C ASP A 15 1.61 -6.49 0.96
N VAL A 16 1.79 -7.46 0.07
CA VAL A 16 2.55 -7.27 -1.18
C VAL A 16 1.60 -7.42 -2.35
N ILE A 17 1.45 -6.35 -3.14
CA ILE A 17 0.67 -6.39 -4.38
C ILE A 17 1.59 -6.86 -5.51
N THR A 18 1.16 -7.89 -6.25
CA THR A 18 1.88 -8.45 -7.39
C THR A 18 0.93 -8.74 -8.55
N ASP A 19 1.43 -8.71 -9.78
CA ASP A 19 0.72 -9.02 -11.01
C ASP A 19 1.05 -10.43 -11.58
N TYR A 20 2.01 -11.16 -10.98
CA TYR A 20 2.31 -12.53 -11.41
C TYR A 20 1.33 -13.55 -10.81
N SER A 21 1.09 -14.64 -11.55
CA SER A 21 0.23 -15.73 -11.10
C SER A 21 0.89 -16.52 -9.97
N ILE A 22 0.20 -16.60 -8.83
CA ILE A 22 0.65 -17.33 -7.63
C ILE A 22 0.72 -18.84 -7.87
N GLY A 23 0.00 -19.38 -8.85
CA GLY A 23 0.06 -20.80 -9.22
C GLY A 23 1.44 -21.27 -9.68
N MET A 24 2.36 -20.37 -10.05
CA MET A 24 3.76 -20.71 -10.34
C MET A 24 4.62 -20.87 -9.08
N VAL A 25 4.17 -20.34 -7.93
CA VAL A 25 4.81 -20.47 -6.62
C VAL A 25 4.28 -21.70 -5.87
N GLU A 26 3.08 -22.18 -6.23
CA GLU A 26 2.43 -23.37 -5.66
C GLU A 26 3.08 -24.71 -6.01
N THR A 27 4.08 -24.76 -6.91
CA THR A 27 4.76 -26.02 -7.28
C THR A 27 5.48 -26.68 -6.11
N ASP A 28 5.86 -25.91 -5.09
CA ASP A 28 6.39 -26.43 -3.84
C ASP A 28 5.45 -26.03 -2.70
N ARG A 29 4.68 -27.01 -2.18
CA ARG A 29 3.79 -26.93 -1.00
C ARG A 29 4.51 -26.57 0.32
N VAL A 30 5.57 -25.77 0.25
CA VAL A 30 6.58 -25.54 1.29
C VAL A 30 6.33 -24.23 2.05
N TYR A 31 5.55 -23.30 1.49
CA TYR A 31 5.30 -22.00 2.12
C TYR A 31 3.83 -21.83 2.55
N ASP A 32 3.61 -21.63 3.85
CA ASP A 32 2.31 -21.28 4.46
C ASP A 32 1.99 -19.79 4.19
N PHE A 33 1.69 -19.45 2.93
CA PHE A 33 1.31 -18.09 2.53
C PHE A 33 -0.20 -17.97 2.30
N CYS A 34 -0.74 -16.80 2.64
CA CYS A 34 -2.12 -16.44 2.29
C CYS A 34 -2.06 -15.41 1.15
N TYR A 35 -3.08 -15.41 0.31
CA TYR A 35 -3.23 -14.39 -0.73
C TYR A 35 -4.69 -14.04 -1.00
N ALA A 36 -4.90 -12.87 -1.58
CA ALA A 36 -6.21 -12.42 -2.09
C ALA A 36 -6.08 -12.05 -3.57
N ASP A 37 -6.94 -12.61 -4.41
CA ASP A 37 -7.03 -12.28 -5.83
C ASP A 37 -7.81 -10.97 -6.03
N ILE A 38 -7.24 -10.05 -6.81
CA ILE A 38 -7.88 -8.80 -7.24
C ILE A 38 -8.10 -8.88 -8.74
N GLU A 39 -9.34 -9.17 -9.12
CA GLU A 39 -9.82 -9.17 -10.50
C GLU A 39 -8.98 -10.02 -11.47
N LYS A 40 -8.29 -11.05 -10.97
CA LYS A 40 -7.36 -11.92 -11.73
C LYS A 40 -6.19 -11.19 -12.42
N LEU A 41 -5.99 -9.92 -12.10
CA LEU A 41 -4.90 -9.10 -12.62
C LEU A 41 -3.81 -8.90 -11.58
N TYR A 42 -4.22 -8.77 -10.31
CA TYR A 42 -3.31 -8.59 -9.21
C TYR A 42 -3.61 -9.59 -8.10
N ASN A 43 -2.62 -9.83 -7.26
CA ASN A 43 -2.75 -10.59 -6.03
C ASN A 43 -2.13 -9.81 -4.89
N VAL A 44 -2.76 -9.88 -3.71
CA VAL A 44 -2.15 -9.43 -2.44
C VAL A 44 -1.61 -10.65 -1.73
N VAL A 45 -0.30 -10.70 -1.49
CA VAL A 45 0.38 -11.79 -0.79
C VAL A 45 0.80 -11.33 0.60
N TYR A 46 0.53 -12.16 1.61
CA TYR A 46 0.84 -11.86 3.01
C TYR A 46 2.11 -12.59 3.45
N LEU A 47 3.22 -11.85 3.55
CA LEU A 47 4.55 -12.39 3.84
C LEU A 47 4.98 -12.12 5.29
N ASN A 48 5.51 -13.13 5.98
CA ASN A 48 6.00 -12.93 7.35
C ASN A 48 7.26 -12.07 7.35
N ARG A 49 7.24 -10.97 8.12
CA ARG A 49 8.36 -10.01 8.18
C ARG A 49 9.68 -10.64 8.60
N SER A 50 9.64 -11.60 9.53
CA SER A 50 10.84 -12.29 10.03
C SER A 50 11.55 -13.13 8.96
N GLY A 51 10.87 -13.44 7.85
CA GLY A 51 11.43 -14.20 6.74
C GLY A 51 12.07 -13.34 5.65
N ILE A 52 12.00 -12.01 5.75
CA ILE A 52 12.52 -11.09 4.74
C ILE A 52 13.79 -10.43 5.29
N PRO A 53 14.98 -10.75 4.75
CA PRO A 53 16.25 -10.29 5.31
C PRO A 53 16.55 -8.81 5.05
N ASP A 54 16.06 -8.22 3.95
CA ASP A 54 16.29 -6.81 3.63
C ASP A 54 15.05 -6.18 2.99
N ILE A 55 14.27 -5.40 3.73
CA ILE A 55 13.06 -4.79 3.19
C ILE A 55 13.38 -3.69 2.16
N GLU A 56 14.54 -3.03 2.28
CA GLU A 56 14.85 -1.85 1.50
C GLU A 56 15.19 -2.22 0.05
N GLU A 57 15.83 -3.37 -0.13
CA GLU A 57 16.19 -3.92 -1.44
C GLU A 57 14.98 -4.45 -2.23
N TYR A 58 13.96 -5.02 -1.55
CA TYR A 58 12.87 -5.71 -2.24
C TYR A 58 11.59 -4.87 -2.45
N PHE A 59 11.34 -3.85 -1.63
CA PHE A 59 10.02 -3.20 -1.60
C PHE A 59 9.98 -1.76 -2.14
N PHE A 60 11.11 -1.07 -2.20
CA PHE A 60 11.15 0.34 -2.62
C PHE A 60 11.57 0.55 -4.08
N ASP A 61 11.64 -0.52 -4.86
CA ASP A 61 11.80 -0.38 -6.30
C ASP A 61 10.60 0.37 -6.90
N TYR A 62 10.87 1.27 -7.84
CA TYR A 62 9.84 2.10 -8.48
C TYR A 62 8.69 1.27 -9.09
N GLN A 63 8.97 0.03 -9.47
CA GLN A 63 8.00 -0.88 -10.07
C GLN A 63 7.03 -1.49 -9.04
N THR A 64 7.43 -1.61 -7.78
CA THR A 64 6.64 -2.29 -6.73
C THR A 64 5.73 -1.34 -5.96
N ILE A 65 5.91 -0.02 -6.11
CA ILE A 65 5.10 0.99 -5.42
C ILE A 65 3.84 1.31 -6.25
N PRO A 66 2.62 1.03 -5.72
CA PRO A 66 1.38 1.35 -6.40
C PRO A 66 1.28 2.86 -6.68
N LYS A 67 1.10 3.21 -7.95
CA LYS A 67 1.03 4.60 -8.39
C LYS A 67 -0.37 5.17 -8.11
N LEU A 68 -0.59 5.65 -6.89
CA LEU A 68 -1.81 6.32 -6.49
C LEU A 68 -1.65 7.83 -6.66
N TYR A 69 -2.21 8.38 -7.72
CA TYR A 69 -2.28 9.83 -7.92
C TYR A 69 -3.66 10.33 -7.53
N GLY A 70 -3.72 11.26 -6.57
CA GLY A 70 -4.91 12.02 -6.26
C GLY A 70 -4.69 13.48 -6.62
N LEU A 71 -5.65 14.11 -7.30
CA LEU A 71 -5.65 15.56 -7.42
C LEU A 71 -5.88 16.14 -6.03
N MET A 72 -4.87 16.80 -5.46
CA MET A 72 -5.10 17.68 -4.32
C MET A 72 -5.84 18.90 -4.84
N GLN A 73 -7.17 18.89 -4.72
CA GLN A 73 -7.96 20.07 -5.03
C GLN A 73 -7.63 21.13 -3.97
N GLN A 74 -6.78 22.09 -4.33
CA GLN A 74 -6.69 23.33 -3.57
C GLN A 74 -8.04 24.02 -3.75
N GLY A 75 -8.86 24.00 -2.70
CA GLY A 75 -9.94 24.95 -2.55
C GLY A 75 -9.40 26.34 -2.89
N ARG A 76 -10.15 27.11 -3.67
CA ARG A 76 -9.73 28.41 -4.23
C ARG A 76 -9.27 29.37 -3.12
N VAL A 77 -8.02 29.28 -2.67
CA VAL A 77 -7.20 30.20 -1.83
C VAL A 77 -7.89 30.81 -0.58
N ALA A 78 -9.14 30.46 -0.26
CA ALA A 78 -9.95 31.05 0.82
C ALA A 78 -10.83 30.03 1.55
N GLU A 79 -11.01 28.83 1.00
CA GLU A 79 -11.74 27.74 1.66
C GLU A 79 -10.73 26.62 1.93
N GLY A 80 -10.72 26.13 3.17
CA GLY A 80 -9.71 25.23 3.70
C GLY A 80 -9.63 23.87 3.00
N PHE A 81 -9.05 22.90 3.71
CA PHE A 81 -8.90 21.54 3.22
C PHE A 81 -10.25 20.93 2.80
N ASP A 82 -10.42 20.55 1.53
CA ASP A 82 -11.58 19.80 1.03
C ASP A 82 -11.35 18.28 1.19
N PRO A 83 -12.04 17.61 2.13
CA PRO A 83 -11.88 16.18 2.35
C PRO A 83 -12.66 15.33 1.34
N GLY A 84 -13.40 15.92 0.39
CA GLY A 84 -14.29 15.20 -0.52
C GLY A 84 -13.61 14.02 -1.23
N SER A 85 -12.41 14.23 -1.75
CA SER A 85 -11.61 13.16 -2.39
C SER A 85 -11.17 12.08 -1.40
N LEU A 86 -10.84 12.43 -0.15
CA LEU A 86 -10.49 11.46 0.89
C LEU A 86 -11.70 10.62 1.33
N ILE A 87 -12.90 11.22 1.34
CA ILE A 87 -14.13 10.52 1.69
C ILE A 87 -14.53 9.59 0.55
N ALA A 88 -14.51 10.07 -0.70
CA ALA A 88 -14.90 9.28 -1.87
C ALA A 88 -13.97 8.08 -2.11
N SER A 89 -12.68 8.21 -1.79
CA SER A 89 -11.68 7.13 -1.86
C SER A 89 -11.66 6.23 -0.61
N GLY A 90 -12.50 6.51 0.38
CA GLY A 90 -12.60 5.73 1.62
C GLY A 90 -11.43 5.88 2.59
N ILE A 91 -10.52 6.82 2.34
CA ILE A 91 -9.35 7.10 3.20
C ILE A 91 -9.81 7.45 4.62
N THR A 92 -10.88 8.23 4.78
CA THR A 92 -11.39 8.63 6.11
C THR A 92 -11.92 7.44 6.93
N GLN A 93 -12.30 6.34 6.29
CA GLN A 93 -12.76 5.13 6.98
C GLN A 93 -11.59 4.32 7.54
N VAL A 94 -10.48 4.21 6.79
CA VAL A 94 -9.28 3.46 7.23
C VAL A 94 -8.45 4.20 8.29
N GLN A 95 -8.71 5.49 8.52
CA GLN A 95 -8.14 6.24 9.66
C GLN A 95 -8.74 5.81 11.01
N ARG A 96 -9.85 5.05 11.02
CA ARG A 96 -10.52 4.55 12.24
C ARG A 96 -10.03 3.13 12.59
N PRO A 97 -10.26 2.65 13.82
CA PRO A 97 -10.02 1.25 14.16
C PRO A 97 -10.73 0.29 13.18
N PRO A 98 -10.13 -0.87 12.86
CA PRO A 98 -8.93 -1.42 13.49
C PRO A 98 -7.61 -0.86 12.93
N LEU A 99 -7.61 -0.33 11.69
CA LEU A 99 -6.38 0.02 10.97
C LEU A 99 -5.71 1.30 11.50
N SER A 100 -6.50 2.29 11.92
CA SER A 100 -5.99 3.53 12.54
C SER A 100 -4.88 4.21 11.75
N LEU A 101 -4.96 4.21 10.41
CA LEU A 101 -3.92 4.73 9.54
C LEU A 101 -3.84 6.25 9.69
N THR A 102 -2.73 6.76 10.23
CA THR A 102 -2.56 8.19 10.58
C THR A 102 -1.60 8.92 9.64
N GLY A 103 -1.08 8.25 8.61
CA GLY A 103 -0.01 8.78 7.77
C GLY A 103 1.38 8.73 8.44
N ARG A 104 1.53 8.04 9.57
CA ARG A 104 2.85 7.77 10.18
C ARG A 104 3.49 6.55 9.54
N GLY A 105 4.79 6.64 9.26
CA GLY A 105 5.56 5.54 8.64
C GLY A 105 5.22 5.29 7.17
N VAL A 106 4.69 6.29 6.47
CA VAL A 106 4.42 6.22 5.03
C VAL A 106 5.63 6.66 4.23
N VAL A 107 5.81 6.05 3.05
CA VAL A 107 6.77 6.52 2.05
C VAL A 107 6.03 7.36 1.02
N VAL A 108 6.59 8.52 0.70
CA VAL A 108 6.06 9.42 -0.33
C VAL A 108 7.04 9.43 -1.49
N CYS A 109 6.58 9.05 -2.69
CA CYS A 109 7.37 9.14 -3.91
C CYS A 109 6.97 10.38 -4.73
N ILE A 110 7.97 11.12 -5.19
CA ILE A 110 7.79 12.27 -6.08
C ILE A 110 8.33 11.88 -7.45
N ILE A 111 7.50 12.03 -8.48
CA ILE A 111 7.87 11.78 -9.87
C ILE A 111 7.90 13.14 -10.57
N ASP A 112 9.11 13.59 -10.89
CA ASP A 112 9.30 14.80 -11.68
C ASP A 112 9.05 14.48 -13.16
N THR A 113 8.04 15.14 -13.74
CA THR A 113 7.70 15.03 -15.17
C THR A 113 8.28 16.18 -16.00
N GLY A 114 9.17 17.00 -15.43
CA GLY A 114 9.76 18.20 -16.04
C GLY A 114 9.06 19.51 -15.68
N GLU A 115 8.16 19.48 -14.70
CA GLU A 115 7.41 20.66 -14.24
C GLU A 115 8.10 21.31 -13.04
N ARG A 116 8.05 22.64 -12.97
CA ARG A 116 8.67 23.36 -11.86
C ARG A 116 7.80 23.29 -10.61
N VAL A 117 8.13 22.36 -9.71
CA VAL A 117 7.45 22.16 -8.42
C VAL A 117 8.35 22.60 -7.27
N ILE A 118 7.80 23.34 -6.30
CA ILE A 118 8.46 23.66 -5.02
C ILE A 118 7.69 22.93 -3.93
N ILE A 119 8.38 22.03 -3.22
CA ILE A 119 7.83 21.32 -2.06
C ILE A 119 8.27 22.07 -0.81
N MET A 120 7.32 22.60 -0.05
CA MET A 120 7.59 23.26 1.21
C MET A 120 7.22 22.34 2.37
N SER A 121 8.09 22.27 3.38
CA SER A 121 7.78 21.69 4.68
C SER A 121 7.64 22.83 5.69
N SER A 122 6.61 22.78 6.54
CA SER A 122 6.46 23.63 7.71
C SER A 122 7.32 23.17 8.87
#